data_AF-A0A7K4FU88-F1
#
_entry.id   AF-A0A7K4FU88-F1
#
_cell.length_a   1.000
_cell.length_b   1.000
_cell.length_c   1.000
_cell.angle_alpha   90.00
_cell.angle_beta   90.00
_cell.angle_gamma   90.00
#
_symmetry.space_group_name_H-M   'P 1'
#
loop_
_entity.id
_entity.type
_entity.pdbx_description
1 polymer ?
#
loop_
_entity_poly.entity_id
_entity_poly.type
_entity_poly.pdbx_seq_one_letter_code
_entity_poly.pdbx_strand_id
1 'polypeptide(L)'
;MWINELSVYLLCNYDKLESRVNSRGNVLNTIKDNQGISLSVFTKDYRISFSNGRLVDMHNLTVKRGNEARDQISDILRKISYDAKRDIEELKNTYEIPVNLITVLLQGIENLNLDPRSLLDFGINQVKYDLGREFLKDRPGFTSERRLRLDIFSSSSCLREVYWLDEMKADFFWSLDCENWIASEAKFRDLLGKIQTMDPKYKEILSFFSRTLTV
;
A
#
# COMPACT_ATOMS: atom_id res chain seq x y z
N MET A 1 -12.27 17.20 9.48
CA MET A 1 -11.62 16.25 8.55
C MET A 1 -11.78 14.87 9.17
N TRP A 2 -12.38 13.91 8.45
CA TRP A 2 -13.13 12.78 9.03
C TRP A 2 -12.38 11.44 9.09
N ILE A 3 -11.11 11.39 8.65
CA ILE A 3 -10.33 10.15 8.69
C ILE A 3 -8.96 10.47 9.28
N ASN A 4 -8.76 10.12 10.55
CA ASN A 4 -7.49 10.32 11.26
C ASN A 4 -6.64 9.05 11.31
N GLU A 5 -7.24 7.89 11.07
CA GLU A 5 -6.57 6.60 11.16
C GLU A 5 -5.71 6.32 9.92
N LEU A 6 -4.57 5.67 10.13
CA LEU A 6 -3.68 5.24 9.06
C LEU A 6 -4.34 4.14 8.23
N SER A 7 -4.53 4.42 6.94
CA SER A 7 -4.91 3.44 5.92
C SER A 7 -3.97 3.52 4.73
N VAL A 8 -3.58 2.38 4.19
CA VAL A 8 -2.68 2.29 3.03
C VAL A 8 -3.28 1.31 2.03
N TYR A 9 -3.45 1.78 0.81
CA TYR A 9 -3.71 0.96 -0.35
C TYR A 9 -2.54 1.09 -1.33
N LEU A 10 -2.07 -0.04 -1.84
CA LEU A 10 -1.12 -0.15 -2.93
C LEU A 10 -1.58 -1.28 -3.85
N LEU A 11 -1.59 -1.01 -5.15
CA LEU A 11 -1.67 -1.99 -6.20
C LEU A 11 -0.55 -1.68 -7.19
N CYS A 12 0.38 -2.61 -7.36
CA CYS A 12 1.54 -2.41 -8.23
C CYS A 12 1.75 -3.63 -9.13
N ASN A 13 1.87 -3.39 -10.43
CA ASN A 13 2.35 -4.35 -11.43
C ASN A 13 3.44 -3.66 -12.29
N TYR A 14 3.94 -4.33 -13.31
CA TYR A 14 5.02 -3.77 -14.14
C TYR A 14 4.67 -2.46 -14.87
N ASP A 15 3.40 -2.23 -15.16
CA ASP A 15 2.93 -1.11 -16.00
C ASP A 15 2.32 0.03 -15.19
N LYS A 16 1.78 -0.28 -14.01
CA LYS A 16 0.98 0.63 -13.21
C LYS A 16 1.24 0.44 -11.72
N LEU A 17 1.35 1.58 -11.05
CA LEU A 17 1.31 1.72 -9.61
C LEU A 17 0.15 2.65 -9.24
N GLU A 18 -0.71 2.19 -8.36
CA GLU A 18 -1.76 2.98 -7.74
C GLU A 18 -1.64 2.86 -6.23
N SER A 19 -1.61 3.99 -5.53
CA SER A 19 -1.60 3.99 -4.08
C SER A 19 -2.45 5.08 -3.48
N ARG A 20 -3.01 4.80 -2.32
CA ARG A 20 -3.70 5.77 -1.47
C ARG A 20 -3.18 5.63 -0.05
N VAL A 21 -2.64 6.71 0.49
CA VAL A 21 -2.16 6.78 1.88
C VAL A 21 -3.00 7.81 2.61
N ASN A 22 -3.55 7.42 3.74
CA ASN A 22 -4.21 8.32 4.67
C ASN A 22 -3.46 8.28 5.99
N SER A 23 -3.07 9.44 6.52
CA SER A 23 -2.44 9.56 7.83
C SER A 23 -2.76 10.94 8.41
N ARG A 24 -3.25 10.98 9.66
CA ARG A 24 -3.46 12.22 10.43
C ARG A 24 -4.33 13.26 9.70
N GLY A 25 -5.31 12.80 8.92
CA GLY A 25 -6.18 13.65 8.11
C GLY A 25 -5.62 14.00 6.73
N ASN A 26 -4.36 13.68 6.43
CA ASN A 26 -3.77 13.89 5.11
C ASN A 26 -4.08 12.69 4.22
N VAL A 27 -4.64 12.95 3.04
CA VAL A 27 -4.87 11.95 2.00
C VAL A 27 -3.94 12.22 0.83
N LEU A 28 -3.16 11.23 0.47
CA LEU A 28 -2.29 11.22 -0.70
C LEU A 28 -2.73 10.10 -1.63
N ASN A 29 -3.17 10.44 -2.84
CA ASN A 29 -3.34 9.47 -3.90
C ASN A 29 -2.22 9.63 -4.93
N THR A 30 -1.72 8.52 -5.41
CA THR A 30 -0.65 8.44 -6.39
C THR A 30 -1.03 7.45 -7.47
N ILE A 31 -0.87 7.87 -8.72
CA ILE A 31 -0.96 7.01 -9.89
C ILE A 31 0.32 7.22 -10.69
N LYS A 32 1.00 6.11 -11.01
CA LYS A 32 2.11 6.07 -11.95
C LYS A 32 1.79 5.04 -13.02
N ASP A 33 1.74 5.49 -14.26
CA ASP A 33 1.53 4.66 -15.44
C ASP A 33 2.42 5.14 -16.60
N ASN A 34 2.10 4.71 -17.82
CA ASN A 34 2.79 5.10 -19.05
C ASN A 34 2.66 6.60 -19.39
N GLN A 35 1.66 7.31 -18.84
CA GLN A 35 1.45 8.74 -19.08
C GLN A 35 2.26 9.62 -18.13
N GLY A 36 2.73 9.08 -17.00
CA GLY A 36 3.57 9.81 -16.05
C GLY A 36 3.16 9.56 -14.60
N ILE A 37 3.50 10.51 -13.74
CA ILE A 37 3.09 10.52 -12.33
C ILE A 37 1.95 11.53 -12.17
N SER A 38 0.87 11.09 -11.53
CA SER A 38 -0.25 11.91 -11.09
C SER A 38 -0.41 11.77 -9.58
N LEU A 39 -0.49 12.90 -8.89
CA LEU A 39 -0.66 12.97 -7.45
C LEU A 39 -1.85 13.86 -7.11
N SER A 40 -2.60 13.47 -6.09
CA SER A 40 -3.56 14.35 -5.43
C SER A 40 -3.31 14.35 -3.93
N VAL A 41 -3.16 15.53 -3.35
CA VAL A 41 -2.94 15.75 -1.93
C VAL A 41 -4.12 16.53 -1.35
N PHE A 42 -4.75 15.97 -0.33
CA PHE A 42 -5.79 16.63 0.45
C PHE A 42 -5.34 16.69 1.90
N THR A 43 -5.12 17.89 2.41
CA THR A 43 -4.85 18.15 3.82
C THR A 43 -5.82 19.21 4.33
N LYS A 44 -5.69 19.59 5.61
CA LYS A 44 -6.43 20.75 6.15
C LYS A 44 -6.12 22.04 5.39
N ASP A 45 -4.88 22.19 4.93
CA ASP A 45 -4.34 23.43 4.37
C ASP A 45 -4.24 23.40 2.84
N TYR A 46 -4.27 22.22 2.23
CA TYR A 46 -3.99 22.03 0.80
C TYR A 46 -5.02 21.13 0.12
N ARG A 47 -5.36 21.50 -1.12
CA ARG A 47 -6.07 20.64 -2.08
C ARG A 47 -5.35 20.72 -3.40
N ILE A 48 -4.33 19.89 -3.55
CA ILE A 48 -3.35 20.00 -4.63
C ILE A 48 -3.46 18.81 -5.57
N SER A 49 -3.36 19.07 -6.87
CA SER A 49 -3.10 18.05 -7.87
C SER A 49 -1.78 18.35 -8.57
N PHE A 50 -0.94 17.34 -8.74
CA PHE A 50 0.32 17.45 -9.47
C PHE A 50 0.38 16.39 -10.57
N SER A 51 0.58 16.84 -11.82
CA SER A 51 0.76 15.95 -12.96
C SER A 51 1.60 16.66 -14.03
N ASN A 52 2.52 15.92 -14.66
CA ASN A 52 3.32 16.41 -15.78
C ASN A 52 4.01 17.78 -15.52
N GLY A 53 4.54 17.97 -14.30
CA GLY A 53 5.23 19.21 -13.92
C GLY A 53 4.33 20.41 -13.68
N ARG A 54 3.01 20.21 -13.61
CA ARG A 54 2.02 21.23 -13.27
C ARG A 54 1.41 20.92 -11.91
N LEU A 55 1.42 21.92 -11.02
CA LEU A 55 0.76 21.90 -9.72
C LEU A 55 -0.47 22.80 -9.80
N VAL A 56 -1.63 22.26 -9.43
CA VAL A 56 -2.88 23.01 -9.30
C VAL A 56 -3.27 22.99 -7.83
N ASP A 57 -3.31 24.15 -7.20
CA ASP A 57 -3.80 24.33 -5.84
C ASP A 57 -5.23 24.87 -5.90
N MET A 58 -6.19 23.99 -5.63
CA MET A 58 -7.61 24.30 -5.68
C MET A 58 -8.07 25.08 -4.44
N HIS A 59 -7.28 25.11 -3.36
CA HIS A 59 -7.61 25.89 -2.16
C HIS A 59 -7.34 27.37 -2.38
N ASN A 60 -6.17 27.68 -2.96
CA ASN A 60 -5.73 29.05 -3.23
C ASN A 60 -6.03 29.51 -4.68
N LEU A 61 -6.61 28.65 -5.51
CA LEU A 61 -6.88 28.88 -6.94
C LEU A 61 -5.63 29.29 -7.73
N THR A 62 -4.49 28.66 -7.42
CA THR A 62 -3.21 28.94 -8.08
C THR A 62 -2.73 27.77 -8.94
N VAL A 63 -1.95 28.09 -9.97
CA VAL A 63 -1.31 27.10 -10.83
C VAL A 63 0.17 27.43 -10.95
N LYS A 64 1.02 26.46 -10.62
CA LYS A 64 2.47 26.54 -10.78
C LYS A 64 2.96 25.52 -11.80
N ARG A 65 4.13 25.78 -12.39
CA ARG A 65 4.71 24.93 -13.44
C ARG A 65 6.21 24.77 -13.27
N GLY A 66 6.75 23.69 -13.84
CA GLY A 66 8.20 23.46 -13.90
C GLY A 66 8.80 23.24 -12.51
N ASN A 67 9.96 23.84 -12.26
CA ASN A 67 10.71 23.64 -11.02
C ASN A 67 9.95 24.16 -9.80
N GLU A 68 9.28 25.31 -9.88
CA GLU A 68 8.51 25.85 -8.75
C GLU A 68 7.39 24.89 -8.31
N ALA A 69 6.71 24.25 -9.28
CA ALA A 69 5.72 23.22 -8.98
C ALA A 69 6.35 21.99 -8.33
N ARG A 70 7.52 21.56 -8.79
CA ARG A 70 8.24 20.40 -8.26
C ARG A 70 8.75 20.65 -6.85
N ASP A 71 9.32 21.81 -6.58
CA ASP A 71 9.86 22.15 -5.27
C ASP A 71 8.73 22.19 -4.23
N GLN A 72 7.63 22.89 -4.54
CA GLN A 72 6.50 22.98 -3.63
C GLN A 72 5.84 21.61 -3.35
N ILE A 73 5.59 20.78 -4.38
CA ILE A 73 4.99 19.46 -4.12
C ILE A 73 5.95 18.57 -3.33
N SER A 74 7.26 18.63 -3.59
CA SER A 74 8.25 17.80 -2.90
C SER A 74 8.29 18.11 -1.40
N ASP A 75 8.24 19.38 -1.01
CA ASP A 75 8.19 19.75 0.41
C ASP A 75 6.93 19.25 1.12
N ILE A 76 5.78 19.30 0.43
CA ILE A 76 4.51 18.77 0.95
C ILE A 76 4.59 17.25 1.09
N LEU A 77 5.11 16.55 0.07
CA LEU A 77 5.23 15.10 0.08
C LEU A 77 6.21 14.59 1.13
N ARG A 78 7.34 15.28 1.36
CA ARG A 78 8.30 14.92 2.42
C ARG A 78 7.64 14.94 3.80
N LYS A 79 6.85 15.97 4.10
CA LYS A 79 6.13 16.07 5.37
C LYS A 79 5.12 14.93 5.53
N ILE A 80 4.28 14.70 4.52
CA ILE A 80 3.27 13.63 4.55
C ILE A 80 3.94 12.25 4.65
N SER A 81 5.00 12.03 3.89
CA SER A 81 5.73 10.75 3.88
C SER A 81 6.43 10.50 5.21
N TYR A 82 7.00 11.52 5.85
CA TYR A 82 7.58 11.40 7.19
C TYR A 82 6.54 10.97 8.22
N ASP A 83 5.38 11.65 8.25
CA ASP A 83 4.30 11.32 9.18
C ASP A 83 3.75 9.90 8.93
N ALA A 84 3.51 9.53 7.67
CA ALA A 84 3.03 8.20 7.31
C ALA A 84 4.05 7.08 7.64
N LYS A 85 5.35 7.33 7.42
CA LYS A 85 6.43 6.39 7.79
C LYS A 85 6.50 6.17 9.30
N ARG A 86 6.30 7.22 10.11
CA ARG A 86 6.22 7.08 11.57
C ARG A 86 5.01 6.25 11.98
N ASP A 87 3.83 6.61 11.48
CA ASP A 87 2.58 5.95 11.84
C ASP A 87 2.60 4.46 11.44
N ILE A 88 3.21 4.10 10.31
CA ILE A 88 3.28 2.70 9.88
C ILE A 88 4.31 1.89 10.69
N GLU A 89 5.39 2.51 11.17
CA GLU A 89 6.29 1.85 12.11
C GLU A 89 5.63 1.63 13.48
N GLU A 90 4.81 2.56 13.97
CA GLU A 90 4.02 2.33 15.19
C GLU A 90 3.11 1.10 15.04
N LEU A 91 2.51 0.90 13.87
CA LEU A 91 1.71 -0.30 13.58
C LEU A 91 2.53 -1.56 13.46
N LYS A 92 3.71 -1.50 12.84
CA LYS A 92 4.65 -2.62 12.80
C LYS A 92 4.99 -3.07 14.22
N ASN A 93 5.29 -2.15 15.13
CA ASN A 93 5.63 -2.52 16.50
C ASN A 93 4.45 -3.13 17.27
N THR A 94 3.21 -2.75 16.90
CA THR A 94 2.00 -3.22 17.58
C THR A 94 1.49 -4.57 17.05
N TYR A 95 1.49 -4.74 15.72
CA TYR A 95 0.86 -5.89 15.05
C TYR A 95 1.86 -6.74 14.27
N GLU A 96 3.14 -6.37 14.30
CA GLU A 96 4.25 -7.03 13.61
C GLU A 96 4.00 -7.26 12.10
N ILE A 97 3.30 -6.32 11.45
CA ILE A 97 2.97 -6.38 10.03
C ILE A 97 4.14 -5.98 9.13
N PRO A 98 4.21 -6.46 7.87
CA PRO A 98 5.27 -6.05 6.95
C PRO A 98 5.05 -4.60 6.51
N VAL A 99 6.11 -3.80 6.50
CA VAL A 99 6.04 -2.36 6.17
C VAL A 99 7.10 -1.89 5.19
N ASN A 100 8.14 -2.71 4.91
CA ASN A 100 9.25 -2.33 4.04
C ASN A 100 8.77 -1.92 2.64
N LEU A 101 7.78 -2.62 2.09
CA LEU A 101 7.18 -2.29 0.80
C LEU A 101 6.58 -0.87 0.79
N ILE A 102 5.86 -0.52 1.85
CA ILE A 102 5.24 0.80 1.98
C ILE A 102 6.27 1.89 2.27
N THR A 103 7.31 1.59 3.05
CA THR A 103 8.42 2.52 3.28
C THR A 103 9.13 2.88 1.98
N VAL A 104 9.40 1.90 1.10
CA VAL A 104 10.00 2.14 -0.22
C VAL A 104 9.04 2.91 -1.12
N LEU A 105 7.74 2.60 -1.12
CA LEU A 105 6.73 3.39 -1.83
C LEU A 105 6.77 4.87 -1.41
N LEU A 106 6.74 5.14 -0.10
CA LEU A 106 6.76 6.51 0.44
C LEU A 106 8.07 7.24 0.10
N GLN A 107 9.20 6.52 0.06
CA GLN A 107 10.48 7.06 -0.42
C GLN A 107 10.47 7.38 -1.93
N GLY A 108 9.80 6.57 -2.75
CA GLY A 108 9.64 6.88 -4.17
C GLY A 108 8.76 8.11 -4.38
N ILE A 109 7.67 8.21 -3.61
CA ILE A 109 6.73 9.34 -3.64
C ILE A 109 7.43 10.65 -3.26
N GLU A 110 8.13 10.69 -2.13
CA GLU A 110 8.74 11.93 -1.60
C GLU A 110 9.81 12.51 -2.54
N ASN A 111 10.42 11.66 -3.37
CA ASN A 111 11.44 12.04 -4.35
C ASN A 111 10.87 12.20 -5.77
N LEU A 112 9.55 12.05 -5.96
CA LEU A 112 8.89 12.00 -7.27
C LEU A 112 9.54 11.00 -8.24
N ASN A 113 10.17 9.95 -7.71
CA ASN A 113 10.87 8.92 -8.47
C ASN A 113 10.18 7.59 -8.23
N LEU A 114 9.10 7.37 -8.98
CA LEU A 114 8.28 6.17 -8.89
C LEU A 114 8.50 5.30 -10.11
N ASP A 115 9.22 4.20 -9.91
CA ASP A 115 9.30 3.09 -10.85
C ASP A 115 8.56 1.89 -10.24
N PRO A 116 7.45 1.41 -10.84
CA PRO A 116 6.77 0.21 -10.37
C PRO A 116 7.69 -1.01 -10.21
N ARG A 117 8.74 -1.12 -11.04
CA ARG A 117 9.71 -2.23 -10.96
C ARG A 117 10.51 -2.23 -9.67
N SER A 118 10.71 -1.07 -9.05
CA SER A 118 11.43 -0.96 -7.76
C SER A 118 10.63 -1.56 -6.58
N LEU A 119 9.32 -1.75 -6.75
CA LEU A 119 8.44 -2.35 -5.77
C LEU A 119 8.23 -3.86 -5.99
N LEU A 120 8.67 -4.42 -7.12
CA LEU A 120 8.49 -5.82 -7.47
C LEU A 120 9.82 -6.59 -7.38
N ASP A 121 9.76 -7.85 -6.97
CA ASP A 121 10.89 -8.77 -7.05
C ASP A 121 10.78 -9.67 -8.30
N PHE A 122 11.87 -10.33 -8.66
CA PHE A 122 11.89 -11.32 -9.72
C PHE A 122 10.88 -12.44 -9.45
N GLY A 123 10.00 -12.71 -10.43
CA GLY A 123 8.94 -13.73 -10.31
C GLY A 123 7.66 -13.25 -9.63
N ILE A 124 7.62 -12.00 -9.15
CA ILE A 124 6.41 -11.36 -8.62
C ILE A 124 5.93 -10.32 -9.64
N ASN A 125 4.81 -10.64 -10.28
CA ASN A 125 4.26 -9.84 -11.37
C ASN A 125 3.38 -8.69 -10.86
N GLN A 126 2.78 -8.88 -9.68
CA GLN A 126 1.93 -7.89 -9.04
C GLN A 126 1.92 -8.09 -7.52
N VAL A 127 1.71 -7.01 -6.79
CA VAL A 127 1.47 -7.01 -5.35
C VAL A 127 0.30 -6.08 -5.02
N LYS A 128 -0.51 -6.49 -4.06
CA LYS A 128 -1.54 -5.66 -3.44
C LYS A 128 -1.31 -5.60 -1.94
N TYR A 129 -1.26 -4.39 -1.40
CA TYR A 129 -1.19 -4.12 0.04
C TYR A 129 -2.37 -3.25 0.42
N ASP A 130 -3.24 -3.73 1.29
CA ASP A 130 -4.48 -3.05 1.68
C ASP A 130 -4.67 -3.11 3.19
N LEU A 131 -4.22 -2.06 3.86
CA LEU A 131 -4.36 -1.80 5.29
C LEU A 131 -5.47 -0.78 5.51
N GLY A 132 -6.49 -1.15 6.27
CA GLY A 132 -7.60 -0.26 6.57
C GLY A 132 -8.60 -0.91 7.51
N ARG A 133 -9.82 -0.37 7.53
CA ARG A 133 -10.96 -0.99 8.23
C ARG A 133 -11.90 -1.66 7.24
N GLU A 134 -12.43 -2.81 7.62
CA GLU A 134 -13.53 -3.46 6.92
C GLU A 134 -14.75 -3.56 7.83
N PHE A 135 -15.93 -3.27 7.28
CA PHE A 135 -17.20 -3.46 7.97
C PHE A 135 -17.56 -4.94 7.98
N LEU A 136 -17.77 -5.48 9.18
CA LEU A 136 -18.19 -6.85 9.40
C LEU A 136 -19.67 -6.98 9.00
N LYS A 137 -19.96 -7.78 7.98
CA LYS A 137 -21.31 -7.95 7.42
C LYS A 137 -22.18 -8.91 8.22
N ASP A 138 -21.55 -9.71 9.06
CA ASP A 138 -22.13 -10.76 9.90
C ASP A 138 -22.54 -10.27 11.30
N ARG A 139 -22.15 -9.04 11.68
CA ARG A 139 -22.47 -8.45 12.98
C ARG A 139 -23.35 -7.20 12.81
N PRO A 140 -24.44 -7.05 13.58
CA PRO A 140 -25.28 -5.86 13.54
C PRO A 140 -24.51 -4.63 14.07
N GLY A 141 -24.81 -3.44 13.53
CA GLY A 141 -24.34 -2.17 14.10
C GLY A 141 -23.13 -1.52 13.43
N PHE A 142 -22.84 -1.81 12.15
CA PHE A 142 -21.69 -1.23 11.43
C PHE A 142 -20.35 -1.43 12.15
N THR A 143 -20.20 -2.56 12.84
CA THR A 143 -18.93 -2.92 13.47
C THR A 143 -17.86 -3.04 12.39
N SER A 144 -16.73 -2.40 12.60
CA SER A 144 -15.60 -2.44 11.69
C SER A 144 -14.36 -2.91 12.41
N GLU A 145 -13.61 -3.80 11.78
CA GLU A 145 -12.34 -4.27 12.29
C GLU A 145 -11.20 -3.78 11.41
N ARG A 146 -10.03 -3.56 12.01
CA ARG A 146 -8.83 -3.28 11.24
C ARG A 146 -8.30 -4.55 10.57
N ARG A 147 -7.98 -4.47 9.28
CA ARG A 147 -7.38 -5.57 8.53
C ARG A 147 -6.19 -5.12 7.71
N LEU A 148 -5.27 -6.06 7.50
CA LEU A 148 -4.24 -6.01 6.48
C LEU A 148 -4.51 -7.15 5.51
N ARG A 149 -4.73 -6.80 4.24
CA ARG A 149 -4.75 -7.78 3.15
C ARG A 149 -3.51 -7.63 2.29
N LEU A 150 -2.85 -8.75 2.06
CA LEU A 150 -1.67 -8.87 1.23
C LEU A 150 -1.94 -9.88 0.14
N ASP A 151 -1.89 -9.45 -1.11
CA ASP A 151 -1.95 -10.35 -2.27
C ASP A 151 -0.60 -10.32 -2.99
N ILE A 152 0.03 -11.49 -3.20
CA ILE A 152 1.21 -11.67 -4.05
C ILE A 152 0.80 -12.44 -5.30
N PHE A 153 1.16 -11.93 -6.46
CA PHE A 153 0.87 -12.53 -7.75
C PHE A 153 2.18 -12.98 -8.40
N SER A 154 2.35 -14.28 -8.56
CA SER A 154 3.48 -14.87 -9.29
C SER A 154 3.05 -15.37 -10.67
N SER A 155 4.00 -15.85 -11.47
CA SER A 155 3.71 -16.44 -12.79
C SER A 155 2.89 -17.74 -12.75
N SER A 156 2.86 -18.44 -11.62
CA SER A 156 2.26 -19.78 -11.51
C SER A 156 1.14 -19.89 -10.48
N SER A 157 1.06 -18.94 -9.56
CA SER A 157 0.04 -18.91 -8.51
C SER A 157 -0.04 -17.55 -7.83
N CYS A 158 -1.15 -17.34 -7.14
CA CYS A 158 -1.44 -16.15 -6.38
C CYS A 158 -1.78 -16.53 -4.95
N LEU A 159 -1.22 -15.77 -4.01
CA LEU A 159 -1.41 -15.94 -2.58
C LEU A 159 -2.08 -14.70 -2.02
N ARG A 160 -3.06 -14.89 -1.14
CA ARG A 160 -3.70 -13.82 -0.38
C ARG A 160 -3.78 -14.23 1.07
N GLU A 161 -3.32 -13.33 1.93
CA GLU A 161 -3.61 -13.37 3.34
C GLU A 161 -4.49 -12.18 3.70
N VAL A 162 -5.53 -12.42 4.50
CA VAL A 162 -6.30 -11.38 5.18
C VAL A 162 -6.05 -11.55 6.67
N TYR A 163 -5.26 -10.64 7.23
CA TYR A 163 -4.94 -10.59 8.65
C TYR A 163 -5.85 -9.57 9.35
N TRP A 164 -6.66 -10.04 10.28
CA TRP A 164 -7.54 -9.27 11.14
C TRP A 164 -6.74 -8.83 12.37
N LEU A 165 -6.41 -7.53 12.42
CA LEU A 165 -5.40 -7.01 13.35
C LEU A 165 -5.88 -7.05 14.81
N ASP A 166 -7.18 -6.83 15.02
CA ASP A 166 -7.74 -6.75 16.37
C ASP A 166 -7.99 -8.16 16.93
N GLU A 167 -8.44 -9.10 16.09
CA GLU A 167 -8.60 -10.52 16.44
C GLU A 167 -7.30 -11.34 16.37
N MET A 168 -6.23 -10.78 15.81
CA MET A 168 -4.95 -11.47 15.53
C MET A 168 -5.14 -12.80 14.77
N LYS A 169 -6.06 -12.79 13.81
CA LYS A 169 -6.45 -13.97 13.02
C LYS A 169 -6.11 -13.79 11.55
N ALA A 170 -5.63 -14.84 10.90
CA ALA A 170 -5.36 -14.84 9.46
C ALA A 170 -6.32 -15.77 8.70
N ASP A 171 -6.82 -15.31 7.56
CA ASP A 171 -7.49 -16.14 6.57
C ASP A 171 -6.61 -16.26 5.31
N PHE A 172 -6.40 -17.50 4.84
CA PHE A 172 -5.46 -17.82 3.77
C PHE A 172 -6.16 -18.31 2.50
N PHE A 173 -5.82 -17.69 1.38
CA PHE A 173 -6.40 -17.99 0.08
C PHE A 173 -5.33 -18.14 -0.99
N TRP A 174 -5.58 -19.04 -1.93
CA TRP A 174 -4.72 -19.25 -3.09
C TRP A 174 -5.54 -19.25 -4.38
N SER A 175 -4.87 -19.04 -5.51
CA SER A 175 -5.47 -19.07 -6.83
C SER A 175 -4.42 -19.40 -7.90
N LEU A 176 -4.80 -20.09 -8.98
CA LEU A 176 -3.91 -20.33 -10.15
C LEU A 176 -4.13 -19.29 -11.25
N ASP A 177 -5.35 -18.75 -11.36
CA ASP A 177 -5.73 -17.73 -12.34
C ASP A 177 -5.73 -16.31 -11.74
N CYS A 178 -5.56 -16.20 -10.43
CA CYS A 178 -5.58 -14.96 -9.65
C CYS A 178 -6.94 -14.25 -9.61
N GLU A 179 -7.98 -14.93 -10.11
CA GLU A 179 -9.37 -14.46 -10.17
C GLU A 179 -10.23 -15.25 -9.17
N ASN A 180 -10.13 -16.58 -9.22
CA ASN A 180 -10.89 -17.50 -8.38
C ASN A 180 -10.07 -17.89 -7.15
N TRP A 181 -10.44 -17.32 -6.00
CA TRP A 181 -9.73 -17.50 -4.73
C TRP A 181 -10.32 -18.64 -3.91
N ILE A 182 -9.47 -19.59 -3.51
CA ILE A 182 -9.84 -20.79 -2.76
C ILE A 182 -9.23 -20.70 -1.36
N ALA A 183 -10.06 -20.84 -0.32
CA ALA A 183 -9.60 -20.91 1.06
C ALA A 183 -8.98 -22.29 1.33
N SER A 184 -7.67 -22.34 1.59
CA SER A 184 -6.96 -23.57 1.98
C SER A 184 -5.59 -23.24 2.54
N GLU A 185 -5.43 -23.38 3.85
CA GLU A 185 -4.16 -23.14 4.53
C GLU A 185 -3.06 -24.11 4.05
N ALA A 186 -3.39 -25.41 3.93
CA ALA A 186 -2.42 -26.42 3.49
C ALA A 186 -1.87 -26.12 2.08
N LYS A 187 -2.74 -25.71 1.16
CA LYS A 187 -2.31 -25.37 -0.21
C LYS A 187 -1.58 -24.04 -0.27
N PHE A 188 -2.01 -23.05 0.52
CA PHE A 188 -1.29 -21.79 0.69
C PHE A 188 0.14 -22.05 1.18
N ARG A 189 0.33 -22.90 2.20
CA ARG A 189 1.65 -23.29 2.74
C ARG A 189 2.54 -23.97 1.69
N ASP A 190 2.00 -24.91 0.90
CA ASP A 190 2.72 -25.58 -0.21
C ASP A 190 3.20 -24.58 -1.27
N LEU A 191 2.35 -23.63 -1.65
CA LEU A 191 2.69 -22.61 -2.64
C LEU A 191 3.66 -21.56 -2.09
N LEU A 192 3.48 -21.15 -0.83
CA LEU A 192 4.38 -20.23 -0.14
C LEU A 192 5.82 -20.75 -0.14
N GLY A 193 6.02 -22.03 0.17
CA GLY A 193 7.34 -22.66 0.18
C GLY A 193 8.05 -22.70 -1.18
N LYS A 194 7.35 -22.42 -2.29
CA LYS A 194 7.91 -22.36 -3.64
C LYS A 194 8.37 -20.96 -4.03
N ILE A 195 7.97 -19.92 -3.29
CA ILE A 195 8.39 -18.55 -3.57
C ILE A 195 9.77 -18.33 -2.96
N GLN A 196 10.76 -18.06 -3.81
CA GLN A 196 12.10 -17.70 -3.40
C GLN A 196 12.37 -16.25 -3.75
N THR A 197 12.87 -15.48 -2.78
CA THR A 197 13.15 -14.05 -2.94
C THR A 197 14.41 -13.67 -2.17
N MET A 198 15.21 -12.80 -2.78
CA MET A 198 16.33 -12.14 -2.09
C MET A 198 15.99 -10.72 -1.64
N ASP A 199 14.88 -10.17 -2.14
CA ASP A 199 14.44 -8.81 -1.86
C ASP A 199 13.92 -8.69 -0.41
N PRO A 200 14.51 -7.79 0.41
CA PRO A 200 14.10 -7.60 1.80
C PRO A 200 12.61 -7.28 1.98
N LYS A 201 11.96 -6.60 1.01
CA LYS A 201 10.53 -6.29 1.06
C LYS A 201 9.69 -7.57 1.08
N TYR A 202 10.05 -8.51 0.22
CA TYR A 202 9.32 -9.76 0.07
C TYR A 202 9.73 -10.79 1.10
N LYS A 203 11.00 -10.81 1.54
CA LYS A 203 11.40 -11.60 2.72
C LYS A 203 10.55 -11.27 3.95
N GLU A 204 10.29 -9.98 4.20
CA GLU A 204 9.42 -9.55 5.30
C GLU A 204 7.98 -10.07 5.13
N ILE A 205 7.42 -9.96 3.92
CA ILE A 205 6.06 -10.46 3.64
C ILE A 205 5.97 -11.99 3.76
N LEU A 206 6.92 -12.75 3.22
CA LEU A 206 6.91 -14.21 3.31
C LEU A 206 7.14 -14.70 4.75
N SER A 207 7.98 -13.99 5.53
CA SER A 207 8.15 -14.26 6.96
C SER A 207 6.85 -13.98 7.73
N PHE A 208 6.15 -12.90 7.39
CA PHE A 208 4.84 -12.58 7.96
C PHE A 208 3.84 -13.71 7.69
N PHE A 209 3.69 -14.12 6.42
CA PHE A 209 2.84 -15.25 6.03
C PHE A 209 3.17 -16.52 6.78
N SER A 210 4.46 -16.84 6.92
CA SER A 210 4.91 -18.04 7.61
C SER A 210 4.58 -18.02 9.11
N ARG A 211 4.67 -16.85 9.76
CA ARG A 211 4.37 -16.69 11.18
C ARG A 211 2.88 -16.82 11.45
N THR A 212 2.03 -16.15 10.67
CA THR A 212 0.58 -16.18 10.88
C THR A 212 -0.03 -17.55 10.57
N LEU A 213 0.62 -18.38 9.75
CA LEU A 213 0.26 -19.79 9.51
C LEU A 213 0.54 -20.73 10.70
N THR A 214 1.26 -20.29 11.73
CA THR A 214 1.65 -21.14 12.89
C THR A 214 0.85 -20.86 14.16
N VAL A 215 -0.04 -19.87 14.11
CA VAL A 215 -0.93 -19.45 15.21
C VAL A 215 -2.30 -20.08 14.99
#